data_AF-A0A2V6JPR9-F1
#
_entry.id   AF-A0A2V6JPR9-F1
#
_cell.length_a   1.000
_cell.length_b   1.000
_cell.length_c   1.000
_cell.angle_alpha   90.00
_cell.angle_beta   90.00
_cell.angle_gamma   90.00
#
_symmetry.space_group_name_H-M   'P 1'
#
loop_
_entity.id
_entity.type
_entity.pdbx_description
1 polymer ?
#
loop_
_entity_poly.entity_id
_entity_poly.type
_entity_poly.pdbx_seq_one_letter_code
_entity_poly.pdbx_strand_id
1 'polypeptide(L)'
;MKKKSPSQSAPARRSLGERGFFNLRVLVGLFIALAGVFLALLVLGFYPAKSGFAQALLSATDSPEEEDPGERAAWERLRLQDEHGRIPPNALINAYEQKKAMSFHPEAWGEFLPGGATTKGIQPEIAGISLAIWRSIGPGNVGGRIRSIIIHPTIPDTIWVGSLGGGVWKTTNGGTSWSTTTDFMANLVVACMAMAVDPTKPDNYVLYAGTGESVAGLQGDGVFKTSDGGSTWTQLASTANNRNFRWVNRLAISPTDRRTLLAATETGIFQSIDGGDSWFPRLTRDYVRDVRFHPSDGTKCVAGDAKGHAYYSIDGGVTWPQATWVNVSPTPAGRVELAYAKSDPEIVYAQAYIQSSGDGKLFRSTDGGKTYALKNGSYARFPERGGRWYNALWVDPTNANTLVVGAFNLWRSTNGGTNLEQISDRNRHPLTPYHDSVHCDHHVIVNHPDYNGTSNTVVYFGN
;
A
#
# COMPACT_ATOMS: atom_id res chain seq x y z
N MET A 1 33.59 -54.03 13.76
CA MET A 1 34.52 -54.26 14.90
C MET A 1 35.39 -53.01 15.10
N LYS A 2 35.47 -52.54 16.37
CA LYS A 2 36.51 -51.70 17.03
C LYS A 2 36.96 -50.38 16.35
N LYS A 3 36.62 -49.19 16.89
CA LYS A 3 37.13 -48.44 18.07
C LYS A 3 38.44 -47.64 17.84
N LYS A 4 38.34 -46.32 18.08
CA LYS A 4 39.25 -45.38 18.82
C LYS A 4 39.81 -44.16 18.06
N SER A 5 39.49 -42.96 18.59
CA SER A 5 40.32 -41.73 18.63
C SER A 5 41.39 -41.86 19.75
N PRO A 6 42.40 -40.96 19.98
CA PRO A 6 42.26 -39.49 20.22
C PRO A 6 43.48 -38.54 19.93
N SER A 7 43.33 -37.25 20.32
CA SER A 7 44.30 -36.14 20.61
C SER A 7 44.83 -35.29 19.43
N GLN A 8 44.59 -33.96 19.31
CA GLN A 8 44.87 -32.72 20.08
C GLN A 8 46.26 -32.06 19.80
N SER A 9 46.26 -30.85 19.22
CA SER A 9 47.03 -29.67 19.70
C SER A 9 46.61 -28.37 18.95
N ALA A 10 46.62 -27.25 19.68
CA ALA A 10 46.12 -25.91 19.31
C ALA A 10 47.27 -24.92 18.97
N PRO A 11 47.00 -23.69 18.48
CA PRO A 11 47.97 -22.84 17.77
C PRO A 11 48.72 -21.83 18.66
N ALA A 12 49.89 -21.37 18.20
CA ALA A 12 50.73 -20.37 18.85
C ALA A 12 50.32 -18.91 18.52
N ARG A 13 50.21 -18.07 19.56
CA ARG A 13 50.00 -16.61 19.51
C ARG A 13 51.33 -15.85 19.40
N ARG A 14 51.38 -14.76 18.63
CA ARG A 14 52.39 -13.68 18.73
C ARG A 14 51.78 -12.46 19.41
N SER A 15 52.50 -11.89 20.38
CA SER A 15 52.12 -10.75 21.23
C SER A 15 52.51 -9.40 20.63
N LEU A 16 51.61 -8.41 20.70
CA LEU A 16 51.91 -6.97 20.55
C LEU A 16 52.09 -6.35 21.94
N GLY A 17 53.15 -5.55 22.10
CA GLY A 17 53.68 -5.10 23.38
C GLY A 17 53.02 -3.87 24.02
N GLU A 18 53.20 -3.78 25.34
CA GLU A 18 52.60 -2.88 26.33
C GLU A 18 53.00 -1.39 26.26
N ARG A 19 53.52 -0.86 25.14
CA ARG A 19 53.93 0.57 25.04
C ARG A 19 52.89 1.52 24.44
N GLY A 20 51.77 1.01 23.92
CA GLY A 20 50.68 1.83 23.35
C GLY A 20 49.60 2.29 24.34
N PHE A 21 49.43 1.59 25.47
CA PHE A 21 48.31 1.83 26.40
C PHE A 21 48.55 2.92 27.45
N PHE A 22 49.80 3.37 27.65
CA PHE A 22 50.14 4.31 28.72
C PHE A 22 49.87 5.79 28.34
N ASN A 23 50.01 6.17 27.06
CA ASN A 23 49.79 7.55 26.62
C ASN A 23 48.31 7.95 26.50
N LEU A 24 47.41 6.98 26.34
CA LEU A 24 45.98 7.28 26.18
C LEU A 24 45.29 7.60 27.52
N ARG A 25 45.77 7.03 28.64
CA ARG A 25 45.19 7.27 29.98
C ARG A 25 45.54 8.65 30.56
N VAL A 26 46.70 9.20 30.21
CA VAL A 26 47.12 10.55 30.66
C VAL A 26 46.37 11.65 29.91
N LEU A 27 46.10 11.46 28.61
CA LEU A 27 45.36 12.43 27.80
C LEU A 27 43.87 12.52 28.19
N VAL A 28 43.25 11.38 28.49
CA VAL A 28 41.84 11.32 28.95
C VAL A 28 41.68 11.94 30.34
N GLY A 29 42.69 11.78 31.22
CA GLY A 29 42.70 12.41 32.54
C GLY A 29 42.76 13.94 32.52
N LEU A 30 43.51 14.53 31.58
CA LEU A 30 43.61 15.99 31.45
C LEU A 30 42.32 16.64 30.92
N PHE A 31 41.60 15.94 30.05
CA PHE A 31 40.34 16.41 29.47
C PHE A 31 39.19 16.43 30.49
N ILE A 32 39.12 15.42 31.36
CA ILE A 32 38.10 15.32 32.41
C ILE A 32 38.31 16.41 33.49
N ALA A 33 39.57 16.76 33.80
CA ALA A 33 39.88 17.81 34.77
C ALA A 33 39.51 19.22 34.26
N LEU A 34 39.71 19.51 32.97
CA LEU A 34 39.35 20.80 32.37
C LEU A 34 37.83 20.99 32.21
N ALA A 35 37.10 19.91 31.91
CA ALA A 35 35.63 19.94 31.84
C ALA A 35 34.98 20.19 33.22
N GLY A 36 35.57 19.65 34.30
CA GLY A 36 35.09 19.85 35.66
C GLY A 36 35.21 21.28 36.17
N VAL A 37 36.29 21.99 35.82
CA VAL A 37 36.50 23.40 36.20
C VAL A 37 35.55 24.33 35.45
N PHE A 38 35.21 24.01 34.20
CA PHE A 38 34.30 24.80 33.38
C PHE A 38 32.85 24.70 33.86
N LEU A 39 32.42 23.51 34.32
CA LEU A 39 31.08 23.29 34.87
C LEU A 39 30.89 23.99 36.24
N ALA A 40 31.95 24.07 37.05
CA ALA A 40 31.91 24.73 38.35
C ALA A 40 31.76 26.26 38.26
N LEU A 41 32.31 26.88 37.21
CA LEU A 41 32.17 28.33 36.97
C LEU A 41 30.77 28.72 36.44
N LEU A 42 30.08 27.79 35.77
CA LEU A 42 28.71 27.97 35.28
C LEU A 42 27.66 27.97 36.41
N VAL A 43 27.90 27.21 37.48
CA VAL A 43 26.99 27.09 38.63
C VAL A 43 27.11 28.28 39.60
N LEU A 44 28.21 29.03 39.56
CA LEU A 44 28.51 30.13 40.51
C LEU A 44 28.16 31.54 40.00
N GLY A 45 27.54 31.68 38.82
CA GLY A 45 26.85 32.92 38.42
C GLY A 45 27.73 34.14 38.11
N PHE A 46 29.03 33.98 37.89
CA PHE A 46 29.92 35.08 37.50
C PHE A 46 30.29 34.99 36.01
N TYR A 47 29.56 35.66 35.11
CA TYR A 47 30.16 36.26 33.90
C TYR A 47 29.31 37.43 33.37
N PRO A 48 29.92 38.53 32.88
CA PRO A 48 29.21 39.74 32.48
C PRO A 48 28.61 39.61 31.07
N ALA A 49 27.42 40.16 30.90
CA ALA A 49 26.72 40.20 29.62
C ALA A 49 27.48 41.02 28.57
N LYS A 50 28.14 40.32 27.62
CA LYS A 50 28.26 40.64 26.18
C LYS A 50 29.38 39.79 25.54
N SER A 51 29.07 38.60 25.07
CA SER A 51 29.87 37.88 24.05
C SER A 51 29.04 36.74 23.44
N GLY A 52 29.07 36.61 22.11
CA GLY A 52 28.24 35.70 21.30
C GLY A 52 28.51 34.19 21.44
N PHE A 53 28.80 33.70 22.65
CA PHE A 53 29.07 32.28 22.91
C PHE A 53 27.81 31.45 23.21
N ALA A 54 26.71 32.10 23.66
CA ALA A 54 25.44 31.41 23.89
C ALA A 54 24.79 30.90 22.58
N GLN A 55 25.19 31.44 21.44
CA GLN A 55 24.69 31.03 20.13
C GLN A 55 25.45 29.83 19.54
N ALA A 56 26.58 29.44 20.13
CA ALA A 56 27.39 28.28 19.72
C ALA A 56 27.08 27.00 20.53
N LEU A 57 26.44 27.10 21.71
CA LEU A 57 26.03 25.92 22.49
C LEU A 57 24.69 25.32 22.02
N LEU A 58 23.87 26.09 21.30
CA LEU A 58 22.63 25.62 20.67
C LEU A 58 22.85 24.97 19.29
N SER A 59 24.09 24.92 18.81
CA SER A 59 24.47 24.30 17.52
C SER A 59 25.43 23.12 17.68
N ALA A 60 25.57 22.56 18.88
CA ALA A 60 26.59 21.55 19.20
C ALA A 60 26.03 20.18 19.63
N THR A 61 24.79 19.85 19.29
CA THR A 61 24.26 18.47 19.38
C THR A 61 23.70 18.06 18.03
N ASP A 62 24.62 17.81 17.10
CA ASP A 62 24.49 16.86 15.99
C ASP A 62 25.85 16.88 15.28
N SER A 63 26.85 16.25 15.88
CA SER A 63 27.99 15.81 15.07
C SER A 63 27.52 14.59 14.29
N PRO A 64 27.57 14.59 12.95
CA PRO A 64 27.32 13.39 12.19
C PRO A 64 28.31 12.31 12.66
N GLU A 65 27.79 11.13 12.99
CA GLU A 65 28.63 9.94 13.07
C GLU A 65 29.43 9.88 11.76
N GLU A 66 30.76 9.87 11.86
CA GLU A 66 31.63 9.65 10.70
C GLU A 66 31.17 8.36 10.03
N GLU A 67 30.67 8.45 8.78
CA GLU A 67 30.34 7.29 7.96
C GLU A 67 31.54 6.34 7.95
N ASP A 68 31.41 5.15 8.54
CA ASP A 68 32.42 4.11 8.44
C ASP A 68 32.46 3.63 6.97
N PRO A 69 33.56 3.86 6.22
CA PRO A 69 33.69 3.37 4.85
C PRO A 69 33.55 1.85 4.76
N GLY A 70 33.79 1.14 5.86
CA GLY A 70 33.53 -0.28 6.03
C GLY A 70 32.05 -0.65 6.00
N GLU A 71 31.17 0.15 6.61
CA GLU A 71 29.72 -0.06 6.59
C GLU A 71 29.13 0.18 5.20
N ARG A 72 29.61 1.21 4.50
CA ARG A 72 29.24 1.46 3.10
C ARG A 72 29.68 0.32 2.17
N ALA A 73 30.91 -0.17 2.34
CA ALA A 73 31.39 -1.31 1.58
C ALA A 73 30.63 -2.61 1.93
N ALA A 74 30.22 -2.78 3.18
CA ALA A 74 29.36 -3.89 3.61
C ALA A 74 27.97 -3.81 2.97
N TRP A 75 27.38 -2.61 2.87
CA TRP A 75 26.08 -2.39 2.24
C TRP A 75 26.11 -2.64 0.73
N GLU A 76 27.11 -2.16 0.00
CA GLU A 76 27.26 -2.47 -1.43
C GLU A 76 27.47 -3.97 -1.66
N ARG A 77 28.12 -4.66 -0.72
CA ARG A 77 28.29 -6.11 -0.77
C ARG A 77 26.96 -6.84 -0.56
N LEU A 78 26.02 -6.32 0.23
CA LEU A 78 24.68 -6.91 0.43
C LEU A 78 23.83 -6.85 -0.85
N ARG A 79 23.95 -5.77 -1.63
CA ARG A 79 23.18 -5.59 -2.88
C ARG A 79 23.61 -6.52 -4.02
N LEU A 80 24.81 -7.06 -3.93
CA LEU A 80 25.38 -7.96 -4.93
C LEU A 80 25.19 -9.43 -4.57
N GLN A 81 24.65 -9.73 -3.39
CA GLN A 81 24.44 -11.09 -2.89
C GLN A 81 23.10 -11.68 -3.38
N ASP A 82 23.12 -12.96 -3.71
CA ASP A 82 21.93 -13.79 -3.88
C ASP A 82 21.25 -14.04 -2.51
N GLU A 83 20.08 -14.69 -2.55
CA GLU A 83 19.29 -15.08 -1.37
C GLU A 83 20.02 -16.02 -0.38
N HIS A 84 21.23 -16.48 -0.72
CA HIS A 84 22.10 -17.29 0.11
C HIS A 84 23.36 -16.53 0.56
N GLY A 85 23.41 -15.21 0.37
CA GLY A 85 24.52 -14.35 0.78
C GLY A 85 25.75 -14.48 -0.11
N ARG A 86 25.63 -15.03 -1.32
CA ARG A 86 26.76 -15.26 -2.24
C ARG A 86 26.71 -14.27 -3.40
N ILE A 87 27.86 -13.76 -3.79
CA ILE A 87 28.00 -12.98 -5.03
C ILE A 87 28.53 -13.92 -6.11
N PRO A 88 27.75 -14.27 -7.15
CA PRO A 88 28.27 -15.07 -8.25
C PRO A 88 29.50 -14.39 -8.90
N PRO A 89 30.58 -15.12 -9.18
CA PRO A 89 31.83 -14.53 -9.72
C PRO A 89 31.65 -13.68 -10.99
N ASN A 90 30.58 -13.93 -11.75
CA ASN A 90 30.27 -13.26 -13.01
C ASN A 90 28.97 -12.43 -12.95
N ALA A 91 28.46 -12.08 -11.76
CA ALA A 91 27.16 -11.42 -11.61
C ALA A 91 27.01 -10.16 -12.49
N LEU A 92 28.02 -9.30 -12.49
CA LEU A 92 28.03 -8.08 -13.30
C LEU A 92 28.13 -8.36 -14.81
N ILE A 93 28.89 -9.39 -15.20
CA ILE A 93 29.04 -9.80 -16.59
C ILE A 93 27.71 -10.39 -17.11
N ASN A 94 27.06 -11.24 -16.32
CA ASN A 94 25.77 -11.83 -16.67
C ASN A 94 24.66 -10.78 -16.79
N ALA A 95 24.62 -9.80 -15.87
CA ALA A 95 23.70 -8.67 -15.94
C ALA A 95 23.93 -7.83 -17.21
N TYR A 96 25.19 -7.62 -17.58
CA TYR A 96 25.56 -6.90 -18.79
C TYR A 96 25.17 -7.67 -20.07
N GLU A 97 25.39 -8.98 -20.12
CA GLU A 97 25.00 -9.80 -21.27
C GLU A 97 23.48 -9.97 -21.38
N GLN A 98 22.74 -10.05 -20.26
CA GLN A 98 21.28 -10.00 -20.27
C GLN A 98 20.76 -8.67 -20.82
N LYS A 99 21.34 -7.55 -20.41
CA LYS A 99 21.01 -6.23 -20.97
C LYS A 99 21.23 -6.16 -22.48
N LYS A 100 22.32 -6.74 -23.00
CA LYS A 100 22.57 -6.82 -24.44
C LYS A 100 21.58 -7.71 -25.19
N ALA A 101 21.08 -8.76 -24.55
CA ALA A 101 20.15 -9.72 -25.15
C ALA A 101 18.69 -9.26 -25.13
N MET A 102 18.36 -8.15 -24.46
CA MET A 102 17.03 -7.58 -24.46
C MET A 102 16.69 -7.03 -25.86
N SER A 103 15.74 -7.67 -26.54
CA SER A 103 15.22 -7.20 -27.82
C SER A 103 14.60 -5.80 -27.67
N PHE A 104 15.10 -4.85 -28.45
CA PHE A 104 14.49 -3.54 -28.58
C PHE A 104 13.29 -3.65 -29.54
N HIS A 105 12.11 -3.22 -29.07
CA HIS A 105 10.85 -3.21 -29.81
C HIS A 105 10.43 -1.75 -30.09
N PRO A 106 10.94 -1.13 -31.17
CA PRO A 106 10.67 0.28 -31.49
C PRO A 106 9.18 0.61 -31.65
N GLU A 107 8.38 -0.37 -32.10
CA GLU A 107 6.93 -0.29 -32.22
C GLU A 107 6.19 -0.05 -30.90
N ALA A 108 6.77 -0.41 -29.76
CA ALA A 108 6.16 -0.18 -28.45
C ALA A 108 6.25 1.29 -27.97
N TRP A 109 7.03 2.13 -28.68
CA TRP A 109 7.40 3.48 -28.21
C TRP A 109 7.15 4.59 -29.24
N GLY A 110 6.71 4.24 -30.45
CA GLY A 110 6.55 5.19 -31.57
C GLY A 110 5.47 6.27 -31.36
N GLU A 111 4.48 6.02 -30.50
CA GLU A 111 3.38 6.96 -30.24
C GLU A 111 3.66 7.94 -29.07
N PHE A 112 4.74 7.73 -28.29
CA PHE A 112 4.94 8.42 -27.00
C PHE A 112 6.05 9.48 -26.98
N LEU A 113 6.77 9.71 -28.08
CA LEU A 113 7.89 10.68 -28.11
C LEU A 113 7.76 11.68 -29.27
N PRO A 114 7.66 12.99 -28.99
CA PRO A 114 7.89 14.01 -30.01
C PRO A 114 9.38 13.96 -30.41
N GLY A 115 9.68 13.36 -31.57
CA GLY A 115 11.04 13.25 -32.09
C GLY A 115 11.34 11.98 -32.91
N GLY A 116 10.50 10.94 -32.80
CA GLY A 116 10.61 9.72 -33.60
C GLY A 116 11.81 8.82 -33.25
N ALA A 117 11.57 7.52 -33.06
CA ALA A 117 12.64 6.54 -32.97
C ALA A 117 13.35 6.40 -34.34
N THR A 118 14.68 6.46 -34.38
CA THR A 118 15.45 6.09 -35.58
C THR A 118 16.12 4.73 -35.38
N THR A 119 16.62 4.13 -36.46
CA THR A 119 17.29 2.81 -36.50
C THR A 119 18.58 2.71 -35.66
N LYS A 120 18.94 3.76 -34.91
CA LYS A 120 20.16 3.84 -34.09
C LYS A 120 19.92 3.94 -32.56
N GLY A 121 18.69 3.75 -32.08
CA GLY A 121 18.37 3.68 -30.64
C GLY A 121 18.07 5.02 -29.96
N ILE A 122 17.82 4.99 -28.64
CA ILE A 122 17.54 6.15 -27.79
C ILE A 122 18.82 6.96 -27.59
N GLN A 123 18.82 8.25 -27.95
CA GLN A 123 19.88 9.17 -27.56
C GLN A 123 19.65 9.59 -26.10
N PRO A 124 20.60 9.37 -25.17
CA PRO A 124 20.44 9.80 -23.79
C PRO A 124 20.66 11.31 -23.69
N GLU A 125 19.73 12.02 -23.05
CA GLU A 125 20.02 13.37 -22.57
C GLU A 125 21.01 13.30 -21.40
N ILE A 126 22.08 14.09 -21.48
CA ILE A 126 23.09 14.20 -20.42
C ILE A 126 22.57 15.17 -19.36
N ALA A 127 22.10 14.65 -18.23
CA ALA A 127 21.80 15.45 -17.05
C ALA A 127 23.11 15.74 -16.29
N GLY A 128 23.60 16.97 -16.34
CA GLY A 128 24.76 17.44 -15.57
C GLY A 128 24.44 17.62 -14.08
N ILE A 129 24.77 16.63 -13.25
CA ILE A 129 24.41 16.60 -11.81
C ILE A 129 25.63 16.94 -10.92
N SER A 130 25.45 17.92 -10.03
CA SER A 130 26.38 18.35 -8.95
C SER A 130 25.79 17.98 -7.58
N LEU A 131 26.63 17.51 -6.64
CA LEU A 131 26.24 16.97 -5.33
C LEU A 131 25.84 18.02 -4.27
N ALA A 132 25.98 19.32 -4.55
CA ALA A 132 25.72 20.38 -3.57
C ALA A 132 24.27 20.89 -3.55
N ILE A 133 23.37 20.34 -4.37
CA ILE A 133 22.03 20.89 -4.56
C ILE A 133 21.02 19.74 -4.76
N TRP A 134 20.84 18.91 -3.74
CA TRP A 134 19.69 18.03 -3.73
C TRP A 134 18.46 18.84 -3.32
N ARG A 135 17.62 19.17 -4.31
CA ARG A 135 16.27 19.68 -4.10
C ARG A 135 15.28 18.58 -4.40
N SER A 136 14.43 18.25 -3.43
CA SER A 136 13.24 17.43 -3.69
C SER A 136 12.42 18.07 -4.82
N ILE A 137 12.23 17.34 -5.91
CA ILE A 137 11.30 17.71 -7.00
C ILE A 137 9.87 17.25 -6.71
N GLY A 138 9.63 16.66 -5.53
CA GLY A 138 8.41 15.94 -5.20
C GLY A 138 8.14 14.79 -6.18
N PRO A 139 6.92 14.26 -6.13
CA PRO A 139 5.97 14.48 -7.20
C PRO A 139 5.23 15.78 -6.92
N GLY A 140 5.27 16.74 -7.85
CA GLY A 140 4.59 18.03 -7.71
C GLY A 140 3.05 17.96 -7.77
N ASN A 141 2.45 16.80 -8.02
CA ASN A 141 1.00 16.59 -8.17
C ASN A 141 0.51 15.12 -8.07
N VAL A 142 1.29 14.21 -7.46
CA VAL A 142 1.04 12.75 -7.24
C VAL A 142 0.53 11.97 -8.46
N GLY A 143 1.45 11.37 -9.22
CA GLY A 143 1.15 10.29 -10.16
C GLY A 143 1.49 8.93 -9.57
N GLY A 144 0.49 8.21 -9.07
CA GLY A 144 0.62 6.83 -8.60
C GLY A 144 -0.75 6.32 -8.17
N ARG A 145 -1.16 5.14 -8.67
CA ARG A 145 -2.52 4.63 -8.50
C ARG A 145 -2.87 4.39 -7.03
N ILE A 146 -3.80 5.17 -6.49
CA ILE A 146 -4.26 5.08 -5.09
C ILE A 146 -5.32 3.98 -4.98
N ARG A 147 -4.96 2.89 -4.31
CA ARG A 147 -5.84 1.73 -4.12
C ARG A 147 -6.58 1.71 -2.81
N SER A 148 -6.11 2.46 -1.82
CA SER A 148 -6.68 2.47 -0.48
C SER A 148 -6.54 3.82 0.17
N ILE A 149 -7.59 4.22 0.89
CA ILE A 149 -7.62 5.40 1.75
C ILE A 149 -8.18 4.92 3.08
N ILE A 150 -7.48 5.21 4.17
CA ILE A 150 -7.90 4.95 5.54
C ILE A 150 -7.89 6.26 6.29
N ILE A 151 -9.01 6.63 6.90
CA ILE A 151 -9.14 7.84 7.73
C ILE A 151 -9.25 7.40 9.18
N HIS A 152 -8.49 8.05 10.07
CA HIS A 152 -8.58 7.76 11.50
C HIS A 152 -10.00 8.05 12.00
N PRO A 153 -10.64 7.14 12.75
CA PRO A 153 -12.08 7.23 13.07
C PRO A 153 -12.44 8.42 13.96
N THR A 154 -11.50 8.92 14.78
CA THR A 154 -11.73 10.04 15.73
C THR A 154 -10.82 11.24 15.51
N ILE A 155 -9.85 11.15 14.59
CA ILE A 155 -8.89 12.23 14.30
C ILE A 155 -8.83 12.37 12.77
N PRO A 156 -9.89 12.86 12.12
CA PRO A 156 -10.08 12.73 10.68
C PRO A 156 -9.02 13.45 9.82
N ASP A 157 -8.25 14.37 10.41
CA ASP A 157 -7.08 14.97 9.76
C ASP A 157 -5.92 13.98 9.58
N THR A 158 -5.96 12.84 10.25
CA THR A 158 -5.02 11.73 10.07
C THR A 158 -5.54 10.75 9.04
N ILE A 159 -4.87 10.70 7.89
CA ILE A 159 -5.26 9.88 6.74
C ILE A 159 -4.04 9.12 6.25
N TRP A 160 -4.22 7.84 5.92
CA TRP A 160 -3.25 7.02 5.20
C TRP A 160 -3.76 6.70 3.80
N VAL A 161 -2.87 6.72 2.82
CA VAL A 161 -3.16 6.29 1.46
C VAL A 161 -2.17 5.24 1.01
N GLY A 162 -2.68 4.15 0.44
CA GLY A 162 -1.88 3.08 -0.15
C GLY A 162 -1.78 3.27 -1.65
N SER A 163 -0.56 3.40 -2.14
CA SER A 163 -0.23 3.58 -3.56
C SER A 163 0.39 2.33 -4.15
N LEU A 164 -0.05 1.99 -5.36
CA LEU A 164 0.38 0.79 -6.03
C LEU A 164 1.74 1.02 -6.72
N GLY A 165 2.81 0.69 -5.98
CA GLY A 165 4.21 0.93 -6.35
C GLY A 165 4.82 2.13 -5.63
N GLY A 166 4.01 2.94 -4.94
CA GLY A 166 4.43 4.13 -4.20
C GLY A 166 4.42 3.98 -2.68
N GLY A 167 4.08 2.79 -2.14
CA GLY A 167 4.06 2.55 -0.69
C GLY A 167 2.86 3.16 0.03
N VAL A 168 3.00 3.41 1.33
CA VAL A 168 1.96 4.05 2.16
C VAL A 168 2.39 5.47 2.53
N TRP A 169 1.49 6.42 2.32
CA TRP A 169 1.68 7.82 2.68
C TRP A 169 0.69 8.21 3.78
N LYS A 170 1.10 9.13 4.65
CA LYS A 170 0.32 9.63 5.77
C LYS A 170 0.28 11.15 5.78
N THR A 171 -0.86 11.70 6.14
CA THR A 171 -1.02 13.10 6.55
C THR A 171 -1.61 13.13 7.97
N THR A 172 -1.35 14.21 8.70
CA THR A 172 -1.94 14.51 10.01
C THR A 172 -2.60 15.90 10.03
N ASN A 173 -2.72 16.55 8.86
CA ASN A 173 -3.27 17.90 8.69
C ASN A 173 -4.26 17.97 7.51
N GLY A 174 -5.06 16.92 7.35
CA GLY A 174 -6.17 16.89 6.39
C GLY A 174 -5.73 16.88 4.92
N GLY A 175 -4.48 16.48 4.65
CA GLY A 175 -3.93 16.39 3.29
C GLY A 175 -3.13 17.61 2.83
N THR A 176 -2.90 18.59 3.70
CA THR A 176 -2.06 19.78 3.41
C THR A 176 -0.60 19.38 3.12
N SER A 177 -0.09 18.38 3.85
CA SER A 177 1.22 17.77 3.61
C SER A 177 1.19 16.27 3.86
N TRP A 178 2.04 15.53 3.15
CA TRP A 178 2.14 14.08 3.22
C TRP A 178 3.58 13.62 3.52
N SER A 179 3.70 12.52 4.25
CA SER A 179 4.97 11.84 4.54
C SER A 179 4.86 10.37 4.18
N THR A 180 5.92 9.81 3.59
CA THR A 180 6.05 8.36 3.39
C THR A 180 6.12 7.65 4.75
N THR A 181 5.56 6.45 4.82
CA THR A 181 5.58 5.56 5.99
C THR A 181 6.19 4.20 5.68
N THR A 182 6.78 4.04 4.49
CA THR A 182 7.21 2.73 3.96
C THR A 182 8.64 2.69 3.46
N ASP A 183 9.48 3.65 3.83
CA ASP A 183 10.87 3.72 3.34
C ASP A 183 11.69 2.46 3.68
N PHE A 184 11.30 1.74 4.73
CA PHE A 184 11.92 0.49 5.16
C PHE A 184 11.06 -0.76 4.88
N MET A 185 9.92 -0.60 4.20
CA MET A 185 9.08 -1.73 3.83
C MET A 185 9.68 -2.42 2.60
N ALA A 186 9.90 -3.74 2.69
CA ALA A 186 10.54 -4.52 1.63
C ALA A 186 9.74 -4.57 0.31
N ASN A 187 8.47 -4.14 0.30
CA ASN A 187 7.63 -4.11 -0.87
C ASN A 187 6.73 -2.84 -0.87
N LEU A 188 6.81 -2.04 -1.92
CA LEU A 188 6.05 -0.78 -2.06
C LEU A 188 4.74 -0.94 -2.87
N VAL A 189 4.40 -2.15 -3.30
CA VAL A 189 3.22 -2.43 -4.11
C VAL A 189 2.00 -2.59 -3.22
N VAL A 190 1.49 -1.50 -2.64
CA VAL A 190 0.34 -1.54 -1.73
C VAL A 190 -0.96 -1.60 -2.53
N ALA A 191 -1.62 -2.75 -2.52
CA ALA A 191 -2.83 -3.01 -3.30
C ALA A 191 -4.13 -2.86 -2.49
N CYS A 192 -4.06 -2.97 -1.16
CA CYS A 192 -5.14 -2.69 -0.24
C CYS A 192 -4.61 -2.40 1.18
N MET A 193 -5.41 -1.70 1.99
CA MET A 193 -5.19 -1.55 3.43
C MET A 193 -6.47 -1.79 4.21
N ALA A 194 -6.33 -2.16 5.48
CA ALA A 194 -7.42 -2.30 6.43
C ALA A 194 -6.98 -1.87 7.83
N MET A 195 -7.90 -1.33 8.63
CA MET A 195 -7.64 -0.88 9.99
C MET A 195 -8.48 -1.67 11.00
N ALA A 196 -7.80 -2.30 11.97
CA ALA A 196 -8.41 -2.96 13.11
C ALA A 196 -8.41 -1.97 14.28
N VAL A 197 -9.57 -1.51 14.71
CA VAL A 197 -9.71 -0.50 15.77
C VAL A 197 -10.31 -1.15 17.01
N ASP A 198 -9.81 -0.76 18.19
CA ASP A 198 -10.55 -0.98 19.44
C ASP A 198 -11.65 0.09 19.56
N PRO A 199 -12.95 -0.26 19.51
CA PRO A 199 -14.01 0.73 19.56
C PRO A 199 -14.05 1.52 20.87
N THR A 200 -13.43 0.99 21.94
CA THR A 200 -13.30 1.68 23.24
C THR A 200 -12.04 2.54 23.34
N LYS A 201 -11.05 2.31 22.47
CA LYS A 201 -9.77 3.02 22.41
C LYS A 201 -9.35 3.25 20.96
N PRO A 202 -9.95 4.23 20.27
CA PRO A 202 -9.73 4.42 18.83
C PRO A 202 -8.27 4.65 18.42
N ASP A 203 -7.43 5.18 19.32
CA ASP A 203 -5.98 5.34 19.10
C ASP A 203 -5.18 4.03 19.24
N ASN A 204 -5.82 2.95 19.71
CA ASN A 204 -5.27 1.59 19.74
C ASN A 204 -5.74 0.81 18.51
N TYR A 205 -5.06 1.05 17.40
CA TYR A 205 -5.35 0.42 16.13
C TYR A 205 -4.16 -0.36 15.56
N VAL A 206 -4.47 -1.32 14.69
CA VAL A 206 -3.48 -1.99 13.84
C VAL A 206 -3.86 -1.75 12.39
N LEU A 207 -2.92 -1.23 11.60
CA LEU A 207 -3.08 -1.14 10.15
C LEU A 207 -2.44 -2.36 9.49
N TYR A 208 -3.13 -2.90 8.49
CA TYR A 208 -2.63 -3.96 7.63
C TYR A 208 -2.52 -3.43 6.21
N ALA A 209 -1.44 -3.77 5.52
CA ALA A 209 -1.21 -3.48 4.11
C ALA A 209 -1.02 -4.79 3.35
N GLY A 210 -1.93 -5.08 2.43
CA GLY A 210 -1.81 -6.21 1.50
C GLY A 210 -1.06 -5.78 0.25
N THR A 211 -0.07 -6.57 -0.15
CA THR A 211 0.82 -6.21 -1.27
C THR A 211 0.56 -7.02 -2.53
N GLY A 212 0.94 -6.41 -3.66
CA GLY A 212 0.92 -7.01 -5.00
C GLY A 212 -0.38 -6.83 -5.76
N GLU A 213 -0.28 -6.56 -7.06
CA GLU A 213 -1.43 -6.55 -7.95
C GLU A 213 -1.16 -7.28 -9.27
N SER A 214 -1.89 -8.37 -9.48
CA SER A 214 -1.69 -9.27 -10.62
C SER A 214 -2.04 -8.63 -11.95
N VAL A 215 -2.98 -7.69 -11.96
CA VAL A 215 -3.43 -7.02 -13.17
C VAL A 215 -2.29 -6.17 -13.73
N ALA A 216 -1.58 -5.40 -12.88
CA ALA A 216 -0.35 -4.68 -13.24
C ALA A 216 0.90 -5.54 -13.36
N GLY A 217 0.86 -6.82 -12.98
CA GLY A 217 2.04 -7.68 -12.93
C GLY A 217 3.07 -7.26 -11.87
N LEU A 218 2.67 -6.47 -10.87
CA LEU A 218 3.55 -5.94 -9.83
C LEU A 218 3.52 -6.85 -8.60
N GLN A 219 4.50 -7.75 -8.50
CA GLN A 219 4.49 -8.81 -7.48
C GLN A 219 4.58 -8.26 -6.04
N GLY A 220 3.68 -8.74 -5.18
CA GLY A 220 3.69 -8.49 -3.75
C GLY A 220 4.53 -9.50 -2.97
N ASP A 221 4.63 -9.24 -1.67
CA ASP A 221 5.31 -10.10 -0.70
C ASP A 221 4.47 -10.24 0.57
N GLY A 222 3.19 -10.57 0.43
CA GLY A 222 2.32 -10.85 1.56
C GLY A 222 1.67 -9.62 2.20
N VAL A 223 1.43 -9.73 3.50
CA VAL A 223 0.72 -8.73 4.30
C VAL A 223 1.68 -8.17 5.34
N PHE A 224 1.71 -6.84 5.46
CA PHE A 224 2.49 -6.12 6.46
C PHE A 224 1.53 -5.49 7.48
N LYS A 225 1.97 -5.37 8.73
CA LYS A 225 1.22 -4.70 9.79
C LYS A 225 2.03 -3.64 10.52
N THR A 226 1.35 -2.63 11.02
CA THR A 226 1.89 -1.60 11.93
C THR A 226 0.90 -1.33 13.05
N SER A 227 1.43 -1.04 14.25
CA SER A 227 0.66 -0.60 15.43
C SER A 227 1.11 0.77 15.93
N ASP A 228 1.99 1.47 15.20
CA ASP A 228 2.54 2.78 15.56
C ASP A 228 2.17 3.87 14.53
N GLY A 229 1.11 3.62 13.75
CA GLY A 229 0.63 4.57 12.76
C GLY A 229 1.51 4.71 11.53
N GLY A 230 2.32 3.69 11.23
CA GLY A 230 3.16 3.59 10.03
C GLY A 230 4.62 3.97 10.25
N SER A 231 5.06 4.25 11.48
CA SER A 231 6.49 4.50 11.74
C SER A 231 7.32 3.24 11.50
N THR A 232 6.78 2.07 11.82
CA THR A 232 7.39 0.78 11.50
C THR A 232 6.36 -0.19 10.92
N TRP A 233 6.79 -0.98 9.94
CA TRP A 233 5.98 -2.03 9.33
C TRP A 233 6.67 -3.38 9.49
N THR A 234 5.93 -4.38 9.96
CA THR A 234 6.41 -5.76 10.11
C THR A 234 5.64 -6.67 9.16
N GLN A 235 6.37 -7.45 8.35
CA GLN A 235 5.77 -8.48 7.52
C GLN A 235 5.20 -9.60 8.38
N LEU A 236 3.98 -10.06 8.06
CA LEU A 236 3.41 -11.25 8.70
C LEU A 236 4.14 -12.50 8.20
N ALA A 237 4.85 -13.19 9.10
CA ALA A 237 5.63 -14.39 8.79
C ALA A 237 4.78 -15.50 8.12
N SER A 238 3.50 -15.58 8.45
CA SER A 238 2.52 -16.51 7.85
C SER A 238 2.23 -16.26 6.36
N THR A 239 2.57 -15.07 5.86
CA THR A 239 2.36 -14.64 4.48
C THR A 239 3.66 -14.43 3.70
N ALA A 240 4.80 -14.32 4.40
CA ALA A 240 6.11 -14.18 3.79
C ALA A 240 6.48 -15.39 2.94
N ASN A 241 7.05 -15.19 1.75
CA ASN A 241 7.39 -16.26 0.79
C ASN A 241 6.22 -17.19 0.43
N ASN A 242 4.97 -16.78 0.67
CA ASN A 242 3.79 -17.60 0.42
C ASN A 242 3.13 -17.20 -0.90
N ARG A 243 3.11 -18.11 -1.88
CA ARG A 243 2.55 -17.86 -3.21
C ARG A 243 1.07 -17.43 -3.16
N ASN A 244 0.31 -17.89 -2.16
CA ASN A 244 -1.09 -17.54 -1.99
C ASN A 244 -1.31 -16.06 -1.63
N PHE A 245 -0.27 -15.38 -1.14
CA PHE A 245 -0.30 -13.99 -0.69
C PHE A 245 0.62 -13.06 -1.52
N ARG A 246 1.08 -13.49 -2.70
CA ARG A 246 1.80 -12.60 -3.64
C ARG A 246 0.94 -11.49 -4.23
N TRP A 247 -0.38 -11.65 -4.14
CA TRP A 247 -1.37 -10.79 -4.78
C TRP A 247 -2.56 -10.65 -3.85
N VAL A 248 -2.47 -9.73 -2.89
CA VAL A 248 -3.51 -9.49 -1.88
C VAL A 248 -4.40 -8.34 -2.37
N ASN A 249 -5.54 -8.67 -2.97
CA ASN A 249 -6.41 -7.70 -3.64
C ASN A 249 -7.27 -6.89 -2.65
N ARG A 250 -7.72 -7.52 -1.56
CA ARG A 250 -8.51 -6.88 -0.51
C ARG A 250 -8.25 -7.56 0.83
N LEU A 251 -8.17 -6.74 1.89
CA LEU A 251 -8.27 -7.17 3.29
C LEU A 251 -9.57 -6.63 3.87
N ALA A 252 -10.25 -7.45 4.67
CA ALA A 252 -11.42 -7.05 5.44
C ALA A 252 -11.28 -7.52 6.89
N ILE A 253 -11.73 -6.69 7.83
CA ILE A 253 -11.66 -6.97 9.27
C ILE A 253 -13.09 -7.07 9.79
N SER A 254 -13.34 -8.05 10.65
CA SER A 254 -14.66 -8.26 11.24
C SER A 254 -15.05 -7.06 12.12
N PRO A 255 -16.27 -6.53 12.00
CA PRO A 255 -16.75 -5.42 12.84
C PRO A 255 -16.95 -5.82 14.31
N THR A 256 -17.04 -7.13 14.61
CA THR A 256 -17.29 -7.64 15.97
C THR A 256 -16.07 -8.31 16.60
N ASP A 257 -15.01 -8.54 15.83
CA ASP A 257 -13.73 -9.05 16.33
C ASP A 257 -12.55 -8.54 15.49
N ARG A 258 -11.76 -7.64 16.07
CA ARG A 258 -10.60 -7.02 15.41
C ARG A 258 -9.45 -7.99 15.09
N ARG A 259 -9.49 -9.24 15.58
CA ARG A 259 -8.53 -10.30 15.27
C ARG A 259 -8.97 -11.18 14.11
N THR A 260 -10.23 -11.11 13.70
CA THR A 260 -10.76 -11.88 12.57
C THR A 260 -10.61 -11.09 11.27
N LEU A 261 -9.82 -11.62 10.35
CA LEU A 261 -9.50 -11.02 9.05
C LEU A 261 -9.88 -11.96 7.90
N LEU A 262 -10.27 -11.37 6.78
CA LEU A 262 -10.38 -12.04 5.47
C LEU A 262 -9.41 -11.40 4.49
N ALA A 263 -8.76 -12.24 3.69
CA ALA A 263 -7.91 -11.82 2.57
C ALA A 263 -8.46 -12.41 1.27
N ALA A 264 -8.83 -11.55 0.33
CA ALA A 264 -9.08 -11.92 -1.06
C ALA A 264 -7.75 -11.90 -1.82
N THR A 265 -7.37 -13.03 -2.38
CA THR A 265 -6.12 -13.18 -3.12
C THR A 265 -6.36 -13.76 -4.52
N GLU A 266 -5.29 -13.86 -5.31
CA GLU A 266 -5.32 -14.56 -6.59
C GLU A 266 -5.68 -16.04 -6.52
N THR A 267 -5.56 -16.65 -5.35
CA THR A 267 -5.75 -18.10 -5.18
C THR A 267 -6.99 -18.46 -4.38
N GLY A 268 -7.66 -17.47 -3.77
CA GLY A 268 -8.86 -17.72 -2.99
C GLY A 268 -9.15 -16.69 -1.91
N ILE A 269 -10.02 -17.08 -0.99
CA ILE A 269 -10.27 -16.38 0.26
C ILE A 269 -9.57 -17.12 1.39
N PHE A 270 -8.78 -16.40 2.17
CA PHE A 270 -8.14 -16.89 3.39
C PHE A 270 -8.70 -16.15 4.60
N GLN A 271 -8.82 -16.86 5.73
CA GLN A 271 -9.28 -16.31 6.99
C GLN A 271 -8.21 -16.44 8.07
N SER A 272 -8.02 -15.38 8.85
CA SER A 272 -7.29 -15.40 10.11
C SER A 272 -8.26 -15.09 11.25
N ILE A 273 -8.06 -15.72 12.41
CA ILE A 273 -8.80 -15.45 13.66
C ILE A 273 -7.88 -14.92 14.77
N ASP A 274 -6.62 -14.62 14.42
CA ASP A 274 -5.56 -14.31 15.36
C ASP A 274 -4.77 -13.05 15.00
N GLY A 275 -5.30 -12.17 14.15
CA GLY A 275 -4.62 -10.94 13.76
C GLY A 275 -3.52 -11.16 12.71
N GLY A 276 -3.69 -12.21 11.90
CA GLY A 276 -2.79 -12.56 10.80
C GLY A 276 -1.60 -13.45 11.18
N ASP A 277 -1.56 -13.96 12.41
CA ASP A 277 -0.49 -14.88 12.84
C ASP A 277 -0.64 -16.25 12.15
N SER A 278 -1.86 -16.68 11.83
CA SER A 278 -2.15 -17.84 10.98
C SER A 278 -3.30 -17.57 10.00
N TRP A 279 -3.32 -18.29 8.87
CA TRP A 279 -4.33 -18.16 7.82
C TRP A 279 -4.82 -19.53 7.33
N PHE A 280 -6.15 -19.67 7.18
CA PHE A 280 -6.80 -20.88 6.71
C PHE A 280 -7.52 -20.62 5.37
N PRO A 281 -7.34 -21.48 4.34
CA PRO A 281 -8.09 -21.34 3.09
C PRO A 281 -9.58 -21.64 3.33
N ARG A 282 -10.46 -20.77 2.83
CA ARG A 282 -11.93 -20.89 2.97
C ARG A 282 -12.66 -21.02 1.63
N LEU A 283 -12.05 -20.52 0.56
CA LEU A 283 -12.53 -20.71 -0.81
C LEU A 283 -11.33 -20.78 -1.74
N THR A 284 -11.18 -21.87 -2.49
CA THR A 284 -10.17 -21.94 -3.57
C THR A 284 -10.78 -21.44 -4.86
N ARG A 285 -10.36 -20.25 -5.29
CA ARG A 285 -10.90 -19.60 -6.48
C ARG A 285 -9.87 -18.66 -7.07
N ASP A 286 -9.63 -18.78 -8.37
CA ASP A 286 -8.72 -17.85 -9.02
C ASP A 286 -9.31 -16.43 -9.06
N TYR A 287 -8.44 -15.44 -8.89
CA TYR A 287 -8.75 -14.04 -9.10
C TYR A 287 -9.89 -13.50 -8.20
N VAL A 288 -9.91 -13.81 -6.89
CA VAL A 288 -10.81 -13.11 -5.96
C VAL A 288 -10.35 -11.66 -5.83
N ARG A 289 -11.27 -10.71 -6.01
CA ARG A 289 -10.96 -9.27 -6.12
C ARG A 289 -11.47 -8.45 -4.96
N ASP A 290 -12.61 -8.84 -4.39
CA ASP A 290 -13.23 -8.12 -3.30
C ASP A 290 -13.74 -9.10 -2.24
N VAL A 291 -13.61 -8.70 -0.98
CA VAL A 291 -14.19 -9.39 0.18
C VAL A 291 -14.54 -8.34 1.22
N ARG A 292 -15.74 -8.43 1.80
CA ARG A 292 -16.24 -7.45 2.76
C ARG A 292 -17.05 -8.15 3.84
N PHE A 293 -16.83 -7.74 5.08
CA PHE A 293 -17.77 -8.04 6.17
C PHE A 293 -18.99 -7.13 6.05
N HIS A 294 -20.13 -7.64 6.50
CA HIS A 294 -21.28 -6.82 6.83
C HIS A 294 -20.85 -5.74 7.84
N PRO A 295 -21.39 -4.51 7.76
CA PRO A 295 -20.87 -3.36 8.50
C PRO A 295 -20.98 -3.46 10.03
N SER A 296 -21.85 -4.33 10.55
CA SER A 296 -22.09 -4.49 11.99
C SER A 296 -22.24 -5.94 12.46
N ASP A 297 -22.08 -6.93 11.59
CA ASP A 297 -22.30 -8.35 11.90
C ASP A 297 -21.13 -9.16 11.37
N GLY A 298 -20.26 -9.64 12.26
CA GLY A 298 -19.07 -10.41 11.88
C GLY A 298 -19.36 -11.80 11.31
N THR A 299 -20.62 -12.26 11.33
CA THR A 299 -21.01 -13.55 10.75
C THR A 299 -21.37 -13.46 9.26
N LYS A 300 -21.67 -12.26 8.75
CA LYS A 300 -22.11 -12.06 7.36
C LYS A 300 -21.00 -11.44 6.52
N CYS A 301 -20.74 -12.02 5.35
CA CYS A 301 -19.72 -11.53 4.42
C CYS A 301 -20.19 -11.65 2.97
N VAL A 302 -19.61 -10.85 2.08
CA VAL A 302 -19.75 -10.98 0.63
C VAL A 302 -18.39 -10.93 -0.06
N ALA A 303 -18.26 -11.57 -1.21
CA ALA A 303 -17.04 -11.58 -2.01
C ALA A 303 -17.33 -11.63 -3.51
N GLY A 304 -16.41 -11.09 -4.31
CA GLY A 304 -16.51 -11.02 -5.77
C GLY A 304 -15.20 -11.42 -6.45
N ASP A 305 -15.29 -12.14 -7.57
CA ASP A 305 -14.13 -12.55 -8.38
C ASP A 305 -13.99 -11.78 -9.69
N ALA A 306 -12.89 -12.01 -10.42
CA ALA A 306 -12.63 -11.41 -11.74
C ALA A 306 -13.34 -12.11 -12.91
N LYS A 307 -14.18 -13.13 -12.64
CA LYS A 307 -14.83 -13.99 -13.63
C LYS A 307 -16.36 -13.88 -13.62
N GLY A 308 -16.92 -12.95 -12.84
CA GLY A 308 -18.35 -12.66 -12.79
C GLY A 308 -19.11 -13.37 -11.67
N HIS A 309 -18.41 -13.99 -10.72
CA HIS A 309 -19.05 -14.68 -9.60
C HIS A 309 -19.09 -13.77 -8.37
N ALA A 310 -20.24 -13.77 -7.70
CA ALA A 310 -20.41 -13.24 -6.37
C ALA A 310 -20.63 -14.41 -5.40
N TYR A 311 -20.23 -14.23 -4.15
CA TYR A 311 -20.35 -15.19 -3.06
C TYR A 311 -20.85 -14.48 -1.82
N TYR A 312 -21.44 -15.23 -0.91
CA TYR A 312 -21.83 -14.75 0.42
C TYR A 312 -21.41 -15.76 1.48
N SER A 313 -21.38 -15.32 2.73
CA SER A 313 -21.17 -16.17 3.90
C SER A 313 -22.11 -15.71 5.01
N ILE A 314 -22.59 -16.68 5.81
CA ILE A 314 -23.44 -16.47 7.00
C ILE A 314 -22.81 -17.08 8.26
N ASP A 315 -21.54 -17.47 8.19
CA ASP A 315 -20.79 -18.17 9.25
C ASP A 315 -19.41 -17.53 9.49
N GLY A 316 -19.28 -16.23 9.20
CA GLY A 316 -18.07 -15.44 9.45
C GLY A 316 -16.97 -15.64 8.43
N GLY A 317 -17.31 -16.09 7.22
CA GLY A 317 -16.38 -16.38 6.14
C GLY A 317 -15.79 -17.78 6.18
N VAL A 318 -16.42 -18.73 6.89
CA VAL A 318 -16.00 -20.13 6.95
C VAL A 318 -16.45 -20.89 5.69
N THR A 319 -17.69 -20.66 5.23
CA THR A 319 -18.23 -21.20 3.98
C THR A 319 -18.69 -20.10 3.03
N TRP A 320 -18.59 -20.38 1.72
CA TRP A 320 -18.85 -19.41 0.65
C TRP A 320 -19.72 -19.98 -0.48
N PRO A 321 -21.04 -20.13 -0.29
CA PRO A 321 -21.95 -20.41 -1.39
C PRO A 321 -21.90 -19.31 -2.45
N GLN A 322 -22.03 -19.69 -3.72
CA GLN A 322 -22.14 -18.74 -4.81
C GLN A 322 -23.52 -18.06 -4.79
N ALA A 323 -23.54 -16.75 -4.99
CA ALA A 323 -24.76 -15.98 -5.14
C ALA A 323 -25.41 -16.18 -6.52
N THR A 324 -26.71 -15.94 -6.61
CA THR A 324 -27.49 -16.09 -7.85
C THR A 324 -27.75 -14.76 -8.53
N TRP A 325 -27.43 -14.66 -9.81
CA TRP A 325 -27.85 -13.55 -10.67
C TRP A 325 -29.27 -13.80 -11.18
N VAL A 326 -30.20 -12.88 -10.90
CA VAL A 326 -31.62 -13.03 -11.22
C VAL A 326 -32.01 -12.14 -12.40
N ASN A 327 -32.78 -12.70 -13.33
CA ASN A 327 -33.33 -12.00 -14.51
C ASN A 327 -32.26 -11.35 -15.42
N VAL A 328 -31.09 -11.96 -15.54
CA VAL A 328 -29.96 -11.47 -16.34
C VAL A 328 -29.43 -12.56 -17.25
N SER A 329 -29.30 -12.25 -18.54
CA SER A 329 -28.67 -13.11 -19.54
C SER A 329 -27.96 -12.26 -20.61
N PRO A 330 -26.68 -12.52 -20.93
CA PRO A 330 -25.79 -13.46 -20.25
C PRO A 330 -25.44 -12.98 -18.84
N THR A 331 -25.02 -13.90 -17.98
CA THR A 331 -24.54 -13.57 -16.63
C THR A 331 -23.29 -12.69 -16.70
N PRO A 332 -22.97 -11.95 -15.62
CA PRO A 332 -21.73 -11.20 -15.54
C PRO A 332 -20.50 -12.05 -15.87
N ALA A 333 -19.52 -11.43 -16.52
CA ALA A 333 -18.28 -12.06 -16.96
C ALA A 333 -17.14 -11.07 -16.78
N GLY A 334 -16.67 -10.85 -15.56
CA GLY A 334 -15.61 -9.88 -15.26
C GLY A 334 -15.47 -9.61 -13.77
N ARG A 335 -14.73 -8.56 -13.39
CA ARG A 335 -14.61 -8.17 -11.98
C ARG A 335 -15.97 -7.81 -11.40
N VAL A 336 -16.27 -8.39 -10.23
CA VAL A 336 -17.41 -8.05 -9.38
C VAL A 336 -16.89 -7.21 -8.20
N GLU A 337 -17.28 -5.94 -8.14
CA GLU A 337 -17.00 -5.04 -7.02
C GLU A 337 -18.29 -4.88 -6.19
N LEU A 338 -18.16 -4.95 -4.86
CA LEU A 338 -19.31 -5.03 -3.95
C LEU A 338 -19.32 -3.86 -2.97
N ALA A 339 -20.50 -3.45 -2.53
CA ALA A 339 -20.66 -2.50 -1.44
C ALA A 339 -21.95 -2.75 -0.67
N TYR A 340 -21.85 -2.86 0.66
CA TYR A 340 -23.01 -2.81 1.54
C TYR A 340 -23.57 -1.40 1.62
N ALA A 341 -24.89 -1.27 1.66
CA ALA A 341 -25.53 -0.05 2.12
C ALA A 341 -25.49 -0.01 3.65
N LYS A 342 -24.64 0.83 4.26
CA LYS A 342 -24.48 0.85 5.72
C LYS A 342 -25.79 1.19 6.47
N SER A 343 -26.66 1.99 5.86
CA SER A 343 -27.96 2.37 6.42
C SER A 343 -28.99 1.22 6.43
N ASP A 344 -28.84 0.25 5.52
CA ASP A 344 -29.69 -0.96 5.42
C ASP A 344 -28.86 -2.11 4.83
N PRO A 345 -28.10 -2.83 5.67
CA PRO A 345 -27.11 -3.80 5.20
C PRO A 345 -27.65 -5.10 4.58
N GLU A 346 -28.97 -5.30 4.54
CA GLU A 346 -29.55 -6.36 3.69
C GLU A 346 -29.46 -5.97 2.20
N ILE A 347 -29.25 -4.68 1.91
CA ILE A 347 -28.95 -4.17 0.58
C ILE A 347 -27.45 -4.23 0.31
N VAL A 348 -27.10 -4.98 -0.75
CA VAL A 348 -25.73 -5.05 -1.29
C VAL A 348 -25.77 -4.68 -2.76
N TYR A 349 -24.96 -3.71 -3.16
CA TYR A 349 -24.75 -3.37 -4.56
C TYR A 349 -23.59 -4.16 -5.13
N ALA A 350 -23.72 -4.58 -6.38
CA ALA A 350 -22.65 -5.19 -7.15
C ALA A 350 -22.48 -4.45 -8.47
N GLN A 351 -21.25 -4.04 -8.77
CA GLN A 351 -20.85 -3.59 -10.09
C GLN A 351 -20.20 -4.77 -10.81
N ALA A 352 -20.67 -5.09 -12.01
CA ALA A 352 -20.06 -6.12 -12.83
C ALA A 352 -20.19 -5.83 -14.33
N TYR A 353 -19.35 -6.51 -15.12
CA TYR A 353 -19.34 -6.42 -16.57
C TYR A 353 -20.18 -7.52 -17.22
N ILE A 354 -20.95 -7.18 -18.27
CA ILE A 354 -21.61 -8.18 -19.12
C ILE A 354 -20.96 -8.16 -20.52
N GLN A 355 -20.30 -9.27 -20.89
CA GLN A 355 -19.45 -9.38 -22.07
C GLN A 355 -20.13 -9.05 -23.40
N SER A 356 -21.39 -9.43 -23.57
CA SER A 356 -22.14 -9.17 -24.81
C SER A 356 -22.43 -7.69 -25.05
N SER A 357 -22.44 -6.88 -23.99
CA SER A 357 -22.81 -5.46 -24.07
C SER A 357 -21.63 -4.50 -24.17
N GLY A 358 -20.42 -4.91 -23.77
CA GLY A 358 -19.30 -3.97 -23.63
C GLY A 358 -19.44 -3.00 -22.45
N ASP A 359 -20.51 -3.15 -21.64
CA ASP A 359 -20.91 -2.16 -20.66
C ASP A 359 -20.90 -2.68 -19.21
N GLY A 360 -20.64 -1.76 -18.29
CA GLY A 360 -20.86 -1.96 -16.87
C GLY A 360 -22.31 -1.93 -16.48
N LYS A 361 -22.65 -2.83 -15.55
CA LYS A 361 -23.98 -3.05 -15.01
C LYS A 361 -23.94 -2.94 -13.49
N LEU A 362 -25.01 -2.41 -12.93
CA LEU A 362 -25.22 -2.32 -11.50
C LEU A 362 -26.36 -3.26 -11.13
N PHE A 363 -26.08 -4.09 -10.14
CA PHE A 363 -27.01 -5.02 -9.55
C PHE A 363 -27.24 -4.65 -8.10
N ARG A 364 -28.38 -5.08 -7.57
CA ARG A 364 -28.75 -4.88 -6.18
C ARG A 364 -29.31 -6.18 -5.62
N SER A 365 -28.80 -6.56 -4.47
CA SER A 365 -29.37 -7.55 -3.56
C SER A 365 -30.23 -6.85 -2.51
N THR A 366 -31.23 -7.55 -2.00
CA THR A 366 -32.05 -7.16 -0.84
C THR A 366 -32.14 -8.28 0.19
N ASP A 367 -31.20 -9.23 0.13
CA ASP A 367 -31.17 -10.45 0.95
C ASP A 367 -29.76 -10.74 1.50
N GLY A 368 -28.96 -9.68 1.68
CA GLY A 368 -27.61 -9.77 2.22
C GLY A 368 -26.57 -10.32 1.23
N GLY A 369 -26.81 -10.19 -0.07
CA GLY A 369 -25.90 -10.61 -1.14
C GLY A 369 -26.09 -12.04 -1.64
N LYS A 370 -27.22 -12.70 -1.31
CA LYS A 370 -27.50 -14.07 -1.77
C LYS A 370 -28.03 -14.09 -3.21
N THR A 371 -28.84 -13.10 -3.56
CA THR A 371 -29.35 -12.91 -4.92
C THR A 371 -29.16 -11.47 -5.38
N TYR A 372 -28.87 -11.28 -6.67
CA TYR A 372 -28.63 -9.97 -7.28
C TYR A 372 -29.50 -9.78 -8.51
N ALA A 373 -30.33 -8.74 -8.50
CA ALA A 373 -31.14 -8.33 -9.64
C ALA A 373 -30.56 -7.09 -10.32
N LEU A 374 -30.66 -7.02 -11.65
CA LEU A 374 -30.23 -5.86 -12.43
C LEU A 374 -31.05 -4.63 -12.04
N LYS A 375 -30.39 -3.49 -11.81
CA LYS A 375 -31.07 -2.23 -11.44
C LYS A 375 -31.10 -1.19 -12.53
N ASN A 376 -30.05 -1.10 -13.34
CA ASN A 376 -29.97 -0.15 -14.44
C ASN A 376 -29.65 -0.84 -15.77
N GLY A 377 -29.85 -0.08 -16.83
CA GLY A 377 -29.21 -0.33 -18.11
C GLY A 377 -27.69 -0.07 -18.07
N SER A 378 -27.08 -0.05 -19.25
CA SER A 378 -25.67 0.30 -19.41
C SER A 378 -25.40 1.74 -18.95
N TYR A 379 -24.39 1.95 -18.11
CA TYR A 379 -23.95 3.30 -17.72
C TYR A 379 -22.48 3.56 -17.98
N ALA A 380 -21.65 2.55 -18.19
CA ALA A 380 -20.24 2.76 -18.52
C ALA A 380 -19.87 1.88 -19.69
N ARG A 381 -19.38 2.47 -20.79
CA ARG A 381 -18.54 1.71 -21.72
C ARG A 381 -17.26 1.41 -20.97
N PHE A 382 -16.97 0.14 -20.75
CA PHE A 382 -15.66 -0.29 -20.31
C PHE A 382 -14.79 -0.48 -21.54
N PRO A 383 -13.89 0.47 -21.89
CA PRO A 383 -13.06 0.31 -23.08
C PRO A 383 -12.11 -0.88 -22.96
N GLU A 384 -11.87 -1.38 -21.73
CA GLU A 384 -11.08 -2.58 -21.49
C GLU A 384 -11.93 -3.69 -20.85
N ARG A 385 -11.94 -4.85 -21.50
CA ARG A 385 -12.55 -6.15 -21.15
C ARG A 385 -12.83 -6.36 -19.64
N GLY A 386 -13.89 -5.73 -19.13
CA GLY A 386 -14.48 -5.98 -17.81
C GLY A 386 -13.87 -5.27 -16.60
N GLY A 387 -13.40 -4.03 -16.72
CA GLY A 387 -13.02 -3.20 -15.56
C GLY A 387 -11.91 -3.84 -14.72
N ARG A 388 -10.93 -4.45 -15.40
CA ARG A 388 -9.87 -5.23 -14.73
C ARG A 388 -9.05 -4.38 -13.77
N TRP A 389 -8.86 -3.12 -14.12
CA TRP A 389 -7.98 -2.17 -13.44
C TRP A 389 -8.72 -1.29 -12.44
N TYR A 390 -9.85 -0.72 -12.87
CA TYR A 390 -10.62 0.29 -12.15
C TYR A 390 -12.01 -0.26 -11.85
N ASN A 391 -12.47 -0.06 -10.62
CA ASN A 391 -13.85 -0.24 -10.17
C ASN A 391 -13.91 0.41 -8.80
N ALA A 392 -14.86 1.32 -8.65
CA ALA A 392 -15.13 1.98 -7.39
C ALA A 392 -16.64 1.97 -7.18
N LEU A 393 -17.06 1.50 -6.02
CA LEU A 393 -18.47 1.47 -5.65
C LEU A 393 -18.58 1.96 -4.21
N TRP A 394 -19.35 3.02 -4.03
CA TRP A 394 -19.64 3.62 -2.75
C TRP A 394 -21.14 3.86 -2.60
N VAL A 395 -21.66 3.54 -1.43
CA VAL A 395 -23.06 3.77 -1.06
C VAL A 395 -23.04 4.73 0.10
N ASP A 396 -23.92 5.74 0.05
CA ASP A 396 -24.08 6.71 1.13
C ASP A 396 -24.39 5.96 2.44
N PRO A 397 -23.61 6.19 3.51
CA PRO A 397 -23.77 5.46 4.75
C PRO A 397 -25.09 5.78 5.48
N THR A 398 -25.78 6.85 5.09
CA THR A 398 -27.05 7.30 5.67
C THR A 398 -28.27 7.01 4.78
N ASN A 399 -28.05 6.66 3.51
CA ASN A 399 -29.14 6.44 2.55
C ASN A 399 -28.77 5.40 1.49
N ALA A 400 -29.33 4.20 1.62
CA ALA A 400 -29.11 3.08 0.70
C ALA A 400 -29.47 3.37 -0.77
N ASN A 401 -30.25 4.42 -1.06
CA ASN A 401 -30.61 4.79 -2.43
C ASN A 401 -29.62 5.74 -3.09
N THR A 402 -28.71 6.35 -2.33
CA THR A 402 -27.67 7.23 -2.85
C THR A 402 -26.37 6.47 -2.99
N LEU A 403 -25.82 6.43 -4.20
CA LEU A 403 -24.57 5.74 -4.47
C LEU A 403 -23.79 6.42 -5.58
N VAL A 404 -22.48 6.21 -5.55
CA VAL A 404 -21.56 6.55 -6.62
C VAL A 404 -20.93 5.26 -7.11
N VAL A 405 -21.02 5.05 -8.42
CA VAL A 405 -20.37 3.95 -9.10
C VAL A 405 -19.40 4.51 -10.13
N GLY A 406 -18.20 3.98 -10.14
CA GLY A 406 -17.08 4.49 -10.88
C GLY A 406 -16.48 3.46 -11.81
N ALA A 407 -15.56 3.96 -12.63
CA ALA A 407 -14.61 3.24 -13.45
C ALA A 407 -13.66 4.34 -13.96
N PHE A 408 -13.65 4.58 -15.27
CA PHE A 408 -13.12 5.78 -15.90
C PHE A 408 -13.95 7.06 -15.66
N ASN A 409 -15.28 6.94 -15.54
CA ASN A 409 -16.15 8.06 -15.20
C ASN A 409 -16.96 7.68 -13.96
N LEU A 410 -17.33 8.68 -13.17
CA LEU A 410 -18.18 8.54 -12.00
C LEU A 410 -19.63 8.79 -12.38
N TRP A 411 -20.50 7.96 -11.83
CA TRP A 411 -21.93 8.01 -12.03
C TRP A 411 -22.62 7.98 -10.67
N ARG A 412 -23.61 8.84 -10.49
CA ARG A 412 -24.37 8.95 -9.25
C ARG A 412 -25.80 8.49 -9.43
N SER A 413 -26.33 7.79 -8.45
CA SER A 413 -27.75 7.52 -8.29
C SER A 413 -28.24 8.11 -6.97
N THR A 414 -29.51 8.52 -6.94
CA THR A 414 -30.27 8.89 -5.73
C THR A 414 -31.54 8.05 -5.56
N ASN A 415 -31.75 7.06 -6.43
CA ASN A 415 -32.95 6.23 -6.47
C ASN A 415 -32.62 4.72 -6.49
N GLY A 416 -31.55 4.36 -5.79
CA GLY A 416 -31.15 2.98 -5.56
C GLY A 416 -30.63 2.27 -6.80
N GLY A 417 -30.05 3.03 -7.74
CA GLY A 417 -29.43 2.52 -8.95
C GLY A 417 -30.39 2.38 -10.12
N THR A 418 -31.64 2.86 -10.03
CA THR A 418 -32.59 2.81 -11.15
C THR A 418 -32.14 3.75 -12.28
N ASN A 419 -31.74 4.98 -11.92
CA ASN A 419 -31.13 5.96 -12.83
C ASN A 419 -29.71 6.25 -12.38
N LEU A 420 -28.82 6.46 -13.35
CA LEU A 420 -27.46 6.94 -13.13
C LEU A 420 -27.19 8.19 -13.96
N GLU A 421 -26.68 9.21 -13.30
CA GLU A 421 -26.24 10.47 -13.89
C GLU A 421 -24.71 10.52 -13.89
N GLN A 422 -24.10 10.82 -15.03
CA GLN A 422 -22.66 11.00 -15.11
C GLN A 422 -22.25 12.28 -14.40
N ILE A 423 -21.33 12.19 -13.44
CA ILE A 423 -20.85 13.32 -12.62
C ILE A 423 -19.37 13.63 -12.84
N SER A 424 -18.66 12.83 -13.62
CA SER A 424 -17.31 13.16 -14.11
C SER A 424 -17.14 12.78 -15.58
N ASP A 425 -16.30 13.52 -16.32
CA ASP A 425 -16.01 13.24 -17.73
C ASP A 425 -14.52 13.40 -18.02
N ARG A 426 -13.86 12.27 -18.29
CA ARG A 426 -12.44 12.24 -18.67
C ARG A 426 -12.14 12.97 -19.98
N ASN A 427 -13.10 13.13 -20.88
CA ASN A 427 -12.82 13.73 -22.19
C ASN A 427 -13.00 15.24 -22.17
N ARG A 428 -13.37 15.83 -21.03
CA ARG A 428 -13.77 17.23 -20.93
C ARG A 428 -12.91 17.94 -19.89
N HIS A 429 -11.86 18.60 -20.36
CA HIS A 429 -11.08 19.52 -19.55
C HIS A 429 -11.76 20.91 -19.56
N PRO A 430 -11.97 21.57 -18.40
CA PRO A 430 -12.71 22.84 -18.33
C PRO A 430 -12.00 24.01 -19.01
N LEU A 431 -10.69 23.89 -19.31
CA LEU A 431 -9.89 25.00 -19.86
C LEU A 431 -9.34 24.73 -21.26
N THR A 432 -9.49 23.52 -21.83
CA THR A 432 -8.96 23.20 -23.16
C THR A 432 -9.88 22.25 -23.93
N PRO A 433 -10.07 22.45 -25.25
CA PRO A 433 -10.76 21.51 -26.12
C PRO A 433 -9.91 20.25 -26.45
N TYR A 434 -8.68 20.18 -25.93
CA TYR A 434 -7.77 19.04 -26.06
C TYR A 434 -7.74 18.22 -24.76
N HIS A 435 -7.70 16.90 -24.94
CA HIS A 435 -7.88 15.80 -23.99
C HIS A 435 -6.87 15.71 -22.83
N ASP A 436 -6.49 16.82 -22.20
CA ASP A 436 -5.58 16.83 -21.05
C ASP A 436 -6.35 16.71 -19.73
N SER A 437 -7.25 15.74 -19.64
CA SER A 437 -7.88 15.41 -18.37
C SER A 437 -6.96 14.54 -17.54
N VAL A 438 -6.84 14.86 -16.25
CA VAL A 438 -6.19 14.00 -15.26
C VAL A 438 -6.66 12.56 -15.40
N HIS A 439 -5.75 11.61 -15.19
CA HIS A 439 -6.05 10.17 -15.19
C HIS A 439 -7.35 9.91 -14.40
N CYS A 440 -8.23 9.05 -14.90
CA CYS A 440 -9.63 9.01 -14.45
C CYS A 440 -10.03 7.64 -13.88
N ASP A 441 -9.03 6.84 -13.52
CA ASP A 441 -9.20 5.47 -13.06
C ASP A 441 -9.52 5.50 -11.56
N HIS A 442 -10.79 5.42 -11.19
CA HIS A 442 -11.17 5.43 -9.78
C HIS A 442 -11.09 4.02 -9.18
N HIS A 443 -10.37 3.89 -8.06
CA HIS A 443 -10.12 2.59 -7.41
C HIS A 443 -10.67 2.47 -5.99
N VAL A 444 -10.93 3.61 -5.34
CA VAL A 444 -11.46 3.65 -3.98
C VAL A 444 -12.22 4.96 -3.75
N ILE A 445 -13.34 4.86 -3.04
CA ILE A 445 -14.14 6.00 -2.59
C ILE A 445 -14.46 5.75 -1.12
N VAL A 446 -14.16 6.71 -0.25
CA VAL A 446 -14.42 6.64 1.20
C VAL A 446 -15.05 7.92 1.68
N ASN A 447 -16.01 7.83 2.59
CA ASN A 447 -16.58 9.00 3.27
C ASN A 447 -15.75 9.36 4.51
N HIS A 448 -15.83 10.62 4.91
CA HIS A 448 -15.35 11.07 6.21
C HIS A 448 -15.99 10.25 7.36
N PRO A 449 -15.27 9.94 8.46
CA PRO A 449 -15.82 9.18 9.59
C PRO A 449 -17.12 9.75 10.15
N ASP A 450 -17.18 11.08 10.31
CA ASP A 450 -18.36 11.82 10.77
C ASP A 450 -19.40 12.16 9.67
N TYR A 451 -19.32 11.54 8.49
CA TYR A 451 -20.30 11.75 7.44
C TYR A 451 -21.72 11.46 7.95
N ASN A 452 -22.63 12.42 7.75
CA ASN A 452 -24.02 12.33 8.21
C ASN A 452 -25.05 12.73 7.14
N GLY A 453 -24.62 12.95 5.90
CA GLY A 453 -25.49 13.29 4.78
C GLY A 453 -26.08 14.70 4.83
N THR A 454 -25.77 15.51 5.85
CA THR A 454 -26.33 16.85 6.05
C THR A 454 -25.25 17.89 6.32
N SER A 455 -24.73 17.97 7.55
CA SER A 455 -23.70 18.94 7.93
C SER A 455 -22.28 18.51 7.57
N ASN A 456 -22.03 17.19 7.50
CA ASN A 456 -20.79 16.64 6.96
C ASN A 456 -21.10 15.68 5.82
N THR A 457 -20.72 16.09 4.61
CA THR A 457 -20.95 15.38 3.36
C THR A 457 -19.64 15.06 2.62
N VAL A 458 -18.50 15.12 3.33
CA VAL A 458 -17.17 14.96 2.72
C VAL A 458 -16.92 13.51 2.27
N VAL A 459 -16.52 13.35 1.01
CA VAL A 459 -16.16 12.07 0.38
C VAL A 459 -14.84 12.24 -0.37
N TYR A 460 -13.94 11.27 -0.20
CA TYR A 460 -12.62 11.21 -0.80
C TYR A 460 -12.59 10.17 -1.91
N PHE A 461 -11.85 10.49 -2.98
CA PHE A 461 -11.71 9.65 -4.17
C PHE A 461 -10.23 9.36 -4.40
N GLY A 462 -9.89 8.08 -4.58
CA GLY A 462 -8.54 7.63 -4.94
C GLY A 462 -8.47 7.20 -6.40
N ASN A 463 -7.48 7.74 -7.09
CA ASN A 463 -7.13 7.49 -8.50
C ASN A 463 -5.72 6.92 -8.58
#